data_AF-A0A0N0UBF4-F1
#
_entry.id   AF-A0A0N0UBF4-F1
#
_cell.length_a   1.000
_cell.length_b   1.000
_cell.length_c   1.000
_cell.angle_alpha   90.00
_cell.angle_beta   90.00
_cell.angle_gamma   90.00
#
_symmetry.space_group_name_H-M   'P 1'
#
loop_
_entity.id
_entity.type
_entity.pdbx_description
1 polymer ?
#
loop_
_entity_poly.entity_id
_entity_poly.type
_entity_poly.pdbx_seq_one_letter_code
_entity_poly.pdbx_strand_id
1 'polypeptide(L)'
;MDTWKRRVVLYTVFLGVVLTVTAVAYRWGMRVYEGDPRTLIESFQFAIEMFTTTGFGGDASDWQSQQMHAFVAVMDLVGMLLLIGALPVVATPLLESAFSTTVPRSLEGDVEGHVVVCSDTTRSDALLNEFESEAVPYAVVEPDPDRALALYEAGHTVVRADPETTAGLESARLGAARALVTDVSDRVDASIVLAARELSTDVRAISVVEDPSRERYHRLAGADEVLSPRSLLGESLASKVTTAVRTDLDEAVAVGDSLRIAEVSVHHGSGLAGSTLAGSRIGERTGVDVIGAWFNGSFEAAPPPDATLSAGTVLLVSGTEGQVERLVDLTNSAARRFGAGETVVVGHGQVGQTVATALEDADLPVTVVDREDGEAIDVVGDATDPETLREAGVDDARTVVLALPDDTTAEFATLVIRDLAPNVELLARVEDPESVPKMHRAGADYVLSLSTVTGRMSASAVLADRDVLSLDTHVEVVRSEAPVLSGRTVGQAAVRETTGCTVIAIERGGDLITDVGPETRIERGDELVLAGTDEGVRSFERAFA
;
A
#
# COMPACT_ATOMS: atom_id res chain seq x y z
N MET A 1 -36.13 11.19 -6.70
CA MET A 1 -36.71 9.85 -6.46
C MET A 1 -35.71 8.83 -6.95
N ASP A 2 -35.24 7.95 -6.08
CA ASP A 2 -34.30 6.88 -6.45
C ASP A 2 -34.81 6.10 -7.66
N THR A 3 -33.89 5.75 -8.55
CA THR A 3 -34.17 5.04 -9.81
C THR A 3 -34.97 3.75 -9.58
N TRP A 4 -34.71 3.06 -8.47
CA TRP A 4 -35.47 1.89 -8.04
C TRP A 4 -36.91 2.21 -7.63
N LYS A 5 -37.15 3.25 -6.81
CA LYS A 5 -38.52 3.66 -6.41
C LYS A 5 -39.38 3.97 -7.64
N ARG A 6 -38.79 4.57 -8.67
CA ARG A 6 -39.48 4.81 -9.95
C ARG A 6 -39.80 3.52 -10.69
N ARG A 7 -38.89 2.53 -10.71
CA ARG A 7 -39.12 1.20 -11.32
C ARG A 7 -40.24 0.44 -10.60
N VAL A 8 -40.26 0.45 -9.26
CA VAL A 8 -41.34 -0.18 -8.48
C VAL A 8 -42.68 0.46 -8.79
N VAL A 9 -42.78 1.79 -8.76
CA VAL A 9 -44.04 2.49 -9.06
C VAL A 9 -44.53 2.18 -10.48
N LEU A 10 -43.64 2.24 -11.47
CA LEU A 10 -43.97 1.89 -12.86
C LEU A 10 -44.45 0.44 -12.98
N TYR A 11 -43.77 -0.49 -12.30
CA TYR A 11 -44.13 -1.89 -12.29
C TYR A 11 -45.49 -2.15 -11.62
N THR A 12 -45.76 -1.52 -10.48
CA THR A 12 -47.05 -1.62 -9.78
C THR A 12 -48.21 -1.07 -10.62
N VAL A 13 -48.01 0.08 -11.27
CA VAL A 13 -49.02 0.66 -12.17
C VAL A 13 -49.25 -0.27 -13.38
N PHE A 14 -48.18 -0.74 -14.00
CA PHE A 14 -48.26 -1.68 -15.12
C PHE A 14 -49.00 -2.96 -14.75
N LEU A 15 -48.65 -3.58 -13.60
CA LEU A 15 -49.32 -4.77 -13.09
C LEU A 15 -50.81 -4.51 -12.84
N GLY A 16 -51.16 -3.37 -12.23
CA GLY A 16 -52.55 -2.98 -12.00
C GLY A 16 -53.37 -2.83 -13.29
N VAL A 17 -52.75 -2.26 -14.34
CA VAL A 17 -53.37 -2.16 -15.68
C VAL A 17 -53.57 -3.54 -16.29
N VAL A 18 -52.54 -4.37 -16.31
CA VAL A 18 -52.62 -5.72 -16.89
C VAL A 18 -53.68 -6.55 -16.17
N LEU A 19 -53.70 -6.54 -14.84
CA LEU A 19 -54.67 -7.26 -14.03
C LEU A 19 -56.10 -6.80 -14.32
N THR A 20 -56.32 -5.50 -14.45
CA THR A 20 -57.63 -4.94 -14.82
C THR A 20 -58.06 -5.36 -16.23
N VAL A 21 -57.14 -5.32 -17.20
CA VAL A 21 -57.42 -5.74 -18.58
C VAL A 21 -57.76 -7.23 -18.63
N THR A 22 -57.00 -8.08 -17.93
CA THR A 22 -57.25 -9.52 -17.84
C THR A 22 -58.61 -9.81 -17.18
N ALA A 23 -58.94 -9.14 -16.08
CA ALA A 23 -60.24 -9.31 -15.42
C ALA A 23 -61.41 -8.92 -16.35
N VAL A 24 -61.29 -7.83 -17.09
CA VAL A 24 -62.32 -7.40 -18.07
C VAL A 24 -62.41 -8.39 -19.23
N ALA A 25 -61.29 -8.85 -19.77
CA ALA A 25 -61.24 -9.82 -20.85
C ALA A 25 -61.81 -11.18 -20.43
N TYR A 26 -61.48 -11.65 -19.23
CA TYR A 26 -62.03 -12.88 -18.63
C TYR A 26 -63.55 -12.78 -18.49
N ARG A 27 -64.05 -11.69 -17.92
CA ARG A 27 -65.49 -11.43 -17.76
C ARG A 27 -66.23 -11.44 -19.10
N TRP A 28 -65.63 -10.82 -20.12
CA TRP A 28 -66.18 -10.81 -21.47
C TRP A 28 -66.17 -12.20 -22.10
N GLY A 29 -65.06 -12.94 -21.95
CA GLY A 29 -64.92 -14.31 -22.44
C GLY A 29 -65.96 -15.27 -21.85
N MET A 30 -66.13 -15.25 -20.53
CA MET A 30 -67.14 -16.04 -19.82
C MET A 30 -68.57 -15.72 -20.28
N ARG A 31 -68.88 -14.44 -20.52
CA ARG A 31 -70.21 -14.03 -21.02
C ARG A 31 -70.49 -14.48 -22.45
N VAL A 32 -69.49 -14.43 -23.34
CA VAL A 32 -69.67 -14.65 -24.78
C VAL A 32 -69.53 -16.13 -25.16
N TYR A 33 -68.53 -16.82 -24.60
CA TYR A 33 -68.17 -18.18 -25.00
C TYR A 33 -68.79 -19.26 -24.11
N GLU A 34 -68.94 -18.99 -22.81
CA GLU A 34 -69.46 -19.99 -21.85
C GLU A 34 -70.92 -19.70 -21.43
N GLY A 35 -71.41 -18.48 -21.66
CA GLY A 35 -72.78 -18.08 -21.30
C GLY A 35 -73.00 -17.91 -19.79
N ASP A 36 -71.94 -17.89 -18.99
CA ASP A 36 -71.96 -17.79 -17.54
C ASP A 36 -71.31 -16.46 -17.07
N PRO A 37 -72.09 -15.37 -16.91
CA PRO A 37 -71.53 -14.05 -16.69
C PRO A 37 -70.99 -13.89 -15.26
N ARG A 38 -69.66 -13.77 -15.12
CA ARG A 38 -69.00 -13.46 -13.85
C ARG A 38 -69.13 -11.99 -13.45
N THR A 39 -69.12 -11.75 -12.14
CA THR A 39 -69.02 -10.41 -11.57
C THR A 39 -67.61 -9.84 -11.76
N LEU A 40 -67.46 -8.51 -11.62
CA LEU A 40 -66.15 -7.87 -11.69
C LEU A 40 -65.21 -8.40 -10.60
N ILE A 41 -65.72 -8.55 -9.37
CA ILE A 41 -64.92 -9.01 -8.23
C ILE A 41 -64.41 -10.43 -8.46
N GLU A 42 -65.27 -11.35 -8.92
CA GLU A 42 -64.87 -12.73 -9.27
C GLU A 42 -63.82 -12.75 -10.38
N SER A 43 -63.94 -11.85 -11.38
CA SER A 43 -62.96 -11.78 -12.48
C SER A 43 -61.61 -11.21 -12.02
N PHE A 44 -61.61 -10.27 -11.06
CA PHE A 44 -60.41 -9.77 -10.41
C PHE A 44 -59.76 -10.85 -9.54
N GLN A 45 -60.55 -11.62 -8.80
CA GLN A 45 -60.07 -12.75 -8.02
C GLN A 45 -59.40 -13.79 -8.92
N PHE A 46 -60.05 -14.19 -10.02
CA PHE A 46 -59.47 -15.10 -11.00
C PHE A 46 -58.14 -14.58 -11.56
N ALA A 47 -58.08 -13.30 -11.95
CA ALA A 47 -56.84 -12.69 -12.44
C ALA A 47 -55.72 -12.73 -11.38
N ILE A 48 -56.02 -12.41 -10.12
CA ILE A 48 -55.04 -12.48 -9.02
C ILE A 48 -54.53 -13.91 -8.82
N GLU A 49 -55.43 -14.89 -8.76
CA GLU A 49 -55.07 -16.31 -8.57
C GLU A 49 -54.21 -16.85 -9.72
N MET A 50 -54.47 -16.38 -10.95
CA MET A 50 -53.66 -16.71 -12.12
C MET A 50 -52.28 -16.04 -12.06
N PHE A 51 -52.20 -14.73 -11.83
CA PHE A 51 -50.92 -13.99 -11.80
C PHE A 51 -50.01 -14.43 -10.63
N THR A 52 -50.60 -14.85 -9.52
CA THR A 52 -49.86 -15.40 -8.37
C THR A 52 -49.52 -16.88 -8.53
N THR A 53 -49.95 -17.51 -9.63
CA THR A 53 -49.75 -18.95 -9.92
C THR A 53 -50.33 -19.87 -8.84
N THR A 54 -51.26 -19.39 -8.01
CA THR A 54 -51.89 -20.22 -6.97
C THR A 54 -52.89 -21.20 -7.57
N GLY A 55 -53.62 -20.77 -8.61
CA GLY A 55 -54.43 -21.64 -9.47
C GLY A 55 -55.37 -22.57 -8.71
N PHE A 56 -56.25 -22.03 -7.86
CA PHE A 56 -57.18 -22.85 -7.05
C PHE A 56 -58.20 -23.66 -7.88
N GLY A 57 -58.28 -23.41 -9.19
CA GLY A 57 -59.04 -24.23 -10.14
C GLY A 57 -60.56 -24.10 -10.01
N GLY A 58 -61.05 -23.11 -9.26
CA GLY A 58 -62.49 -22.94 -8.96
C GLY A 58 -63.39 -22.82 -10.20
N ASP A 59 -62.87 -22.24 -11.28
CA ASP A 59 -63.60 -22.02 -12.54
C ASP A 59 -63.18 -23.01 -13.66
N ALA A 60 -62.24 -23.93 -13.38
CA ALA A 60 -61.67 -24.77 -14.43
C ALA A 60 -62.69 -25.77 -15.03
N SER A 61 -63.73 -26.13 -14.28
CA SER A 61 -64.86 -26.94 -14.78
C SER A 61 -65.80 -26.19 -15.71
N ASP A 62 -65.76 -24.86 -15.68
CA ASP A 62 -66.75 -24.00 -16.30
C ASP A 62 -66.33 -23.54 -17.71
N TRP A 63 -65.08 -23.79 -18.08
CA TRP A 63 -64.56 -23.55 -19.43
C TRP A 63 -64.80 -24.78 -20.31
N GLN A 64 -65.70 -24.67 -21.29
CA GLN A 64 -65.99 -25.75 -22.25
C GLN A 64 -65.54 -25.37 -23.67
N SER A 65 -65.28 -24.10 -23.93
CA SER A 65 -64.87 -23.59 -25.25
C SER A 65 -63.35 -23.64 -25.46
N GLN A 66 -62.92 -23.95 -26.68
CA GLN A 66 -61.49 -23.93 -27.05
C GLN A 66 -60.88 -22.53 -26.95
N GLN A 67 -61.69 -21.49 -27.20
CA GLN A 67 -61.29 -20.09 -27.10
C GLN A 67 -60.94 -19.71 -25.67
N MET A 68 -61.74 -20.16 -24.70
CA MET A 68 -61.49 -19.87 -23.29
C MET A 68 -60.26 -20.60 -22.77
N HIS A 69 -60.08 -21.87 -23.13
CA HIS A 69 -58.85 -22.61 -22.81
C HIS A 69 -57.60 -21.96 -23.39
N ALA A 70 -57.65 -21.50 -24.64
CA ALA A 70 -56.52 -20.80 -25.26
C ALA A 70 -56.23 -19.45 -24.57
N PHE A 71 -57.27 -18.70 -24.19
CA PHE A 71 -57.11 -17.45 -23.44
C PHE A 71 -56.43 -17.70 -22.10
N VAL A 72 -56.93 -18.64 -21.30
CA VAL A 72 -56.36 -18.97 -19.99
C VAL A 72 -54.91 -19.43 -20.14
N ALA A 73 -54.61 -20.35 -21.07
CA ALA A 73 -53.25 -20.83 -21.28
C ALA A 73 -52.25 -19.72 -21.67
N VAL A 74 -52.66 -18.78 -22.52
CA VAL A 74 -51.83 -17.60 -22.87
C VAL A 74 -51.66 -16.69 -21.68
N MET A 75 -52.75 -16.44 -20.93
CA MET A 75 -52.70 -15.57 -19.77
C MET A 75 -51.89 -16.15 -18.63
N ASP A 76 -51.90 -17.47 -18.40
CA ASP A 76 -51.07 -18.17 -17.42
C ASP A 76 -49.57 -17.98 -17.74
N LEU A 77 -49.19 -18.11 -19.02
CA LEU A 77 -47.81 -17.87 -19.46
C LEU A 77 -47.39 -16.41 -19.23
N VAL A 78 -48.28 -15.46 -19.57
CA VAL A 78 -48.06 -14.04 -19.31
C VAL A 78 -47.95 -13.78 -17.80
N GLY A 79 -48.80 -14.40 -16.99
CA GLY A 79 -48.81 -14.27 -15.54
C GLY A 79 -47.52 -14.75 -14.91
N MET A 80 -47.04 -15.92 -15.31
CA MET A 80 -45.75 -16.45 -14.85
C MET A 80 -44.57 -15.57 -15.27
N LEU A 81 -44.55 -15.06 -16.51
CA LEU A 81 -43.50 -14.14 -16.97
C LEU A 81 -43.49 -12.84 -16.16
N LEU A 82 -44.67 -12.30 -15.83
CA LEU A 82 -44.78 -11.12 -14.98
C LEU A 82 -44.36 -11.42 -13.54
N LEU A 83 -44.76 -12.55 -12.95
CA LEU A 83 -44.35 -12.91 -11.59
C LEU A 83 -42.82 -13.04 -11.47
N ILE A 84 -42.19 -13.75 -12.41
CA ILE A 84 -40.73 -13.90 -12.47
C ILE A 84 -40.07 -12.54 -12.69
N GLY A 85 -40.62 -11.69 -13.56
CA GLY A 85 -40.11 -10.33 -13.80
C GLY A 85 -40.27 -9.39 -12.60
N ALA A 86 -41.29 -9.59 -11.76
CA ALA A 86 -41.54 -8.79 -10.56
C ALA A 86 -40.50 -9.05 -9.47
N LEU A 87 -40.05 -10.30 -9.33
CA LEU A 87 -39.25 -10.74 -8.20
C LEU A 87 -37.91 -9.98 -8.10
N PRO A 88 -37.08 -9.84 -9.14
CA PRO A 88 -35.86 -9.03 -9.07
C PRO A 88 -36.11 -7.54 -8.82
N VAL A 89 -37.24 -6.99 -9.30
CA VAL A 89 -37.59 -5.57 -9.12
C VAL A 89 -37.93 -5.27 -7.66
N VAL A 90 -38.49 -6.23 -6.93
CA VAL A 90 -38.94 -6.04 -5.54
C VAL A 90 -37.96 -6.65 -4.53
N ALA A 91 -37.54 -7.90 -4.74
CA ALA A 91 -36.75 -8.67 -3.76
C ALA A 91 -35.28 -8.25 -3.70
N THR A 92 -34.59 -8.16 -4.85
CA THR A 92 -33.16 -7.77 -4.90
C THR A 92 -32.84 -6.49 -4.11
N PRO A 93 -33.56 -5.37 -4.29
CA PRO A 93 -33.26 -4.13 -3.56
C PRO A 93 -33.63 -4.20 -2.06
N LEU A 94 -34.64 -4.98 -1.69
CA LEU A 94 -34.97 -5.24 -0.28
C LEU A 94 -33.87 -6.08 0.39
N LEU A 95 -33.32 -7.07 -0.31
CA LEU A 95 -32.18 -7.85 0.14
C LEU A 95 -30.90 -7.01 0.23
N GLU A 96 -30.56 -6.23 -0.82
CA GLU A 96 -29.41 -5.31 -0.81
C GLU A 96 -29.48 -4.30 0.34
N SER A 97 -30.67 -3.76 0.64
CA SER A 97 -30.84 -2.81 1.76
C SER A 97 -30.77 -3.47 3.14
N ALA A 98 -31.11 -4.76 3.23
CA ALA A 98 -31.07 -5.51 4.49
C ALA A 98 -29.67 -6.02 4.84
N PHE A 99 -28.78 -6.15 3.84
CA PHE A 99 -27.44 -6.73 4.00
C PHE A 99 -26.29 -5.76 3.68
N SER A 100 -26.56 -4.49 3.33
CA SER A 100 -25.50 -3.51 3.12
C SER A 100 -25.05 -2.88 4.44
N THR A 101 -23.79 -3.11 4.80
CA THR A 101 -23.10 -2.30 5.81
C THR A 101 -23.09 -0.86 5.29
N THR A 102 -23.80 0.04 5.97
CA THR A 102 -23.84 1.45 5.54
C THR A 102 -22.65 2.16 6.19
N VAL A 103 -21.65 2.51 5.37
CA VAL A 103 -20.51 3.31 5.83
C VAL A 103 -21.00 4.65 6.40
N PRO A 104 -20.52 5.08 7.58
CA PRO A 104 -20.88 6.37 8.16
C PRO A 104 -20.63 7.52 7.19
N ARG A 105 -21.51 8.53 7.19
CA ARG A 105 -21.35 9.77 6.40
C ARG A 105 -20.72 10.92 7.18
N SER A 106 -20.50 10.72 8.47
CA SER A 106 -19.89 11.70 9.37
C SER A 106 -19.31 10.97 10.57
N LEU A 107 -18.23 11.51 11.16
CA LEU A 107 -17.69 11.00 12.42
C LEU A 107 -18.65 11.27 13.57
N GLU A 108 -19.04 10.21 14.28
CA GLU A 108 -19.84 10.26 15.49
C GLU A 108 -18.94 10.42 16.74
N GLY A 109 -19.39 11.19 17.74
CA GLY A 109 -18.65 11.42 18.98
C GLY A 109 -17.65 12.58 18.94
N ASP A 110 -17.11 12.97 20.09
CA ASP A 110 -16.17 14.10 20.24
C ASP A 110 -14.73 13.63 20.01
N VAL A 111 -14.42 13.30 18.75
CA VAL A 111 -13.08 12.92 18.33
C VAL A 111 -12.27 14.19 18.07
N GLU A 112 -11.12 14.30 18.74
CA GLU A 112 -10.16 15.39 18.61
C GLU A 112 -8.74 14.82 18.44
N GLY A 113 -7.87 15.56 17.76
CA GLY A 113 -6.46 15.19 17.61
C GLY A 113 -6.20 14.04 16.63
N HIS A 114 -7.22 13.58 15.91
CA HIS A 114 -7.07 12.56 14.86
C HIS A 114 -6.43 13.15 13.59
N VAL A 115 -6.00 12.26 12.70
CA VAL A 115 -5.52 12.59 11.35
C VAL A 115 -6.64 12.33 10.34
N VAL A 116 -6.89 13.28 9.45
CA VAL A 116 -7.80 13.07 8.31
C VAL A 116 -6.98 12.58 7.12
N VAL A 117 -7.26 11.37 6.64
CA VAL A 117 -6.63 10.80 5.43
C VAL A 117 -7.61 10.93 4.27
N CYS A 118 -7.21 11.59 3.20
CA CYS A 118 -8.10 11.91 2.08
C CYS A 118 -7.99 10.88 0.95
N SER A 119 -9.06 10.11 0.76
CA SER A 119 -9.21 9.00 -0.17
C SER A 119 -8.28 7.81 0.07
N ASP A 120 -8.73 6.67 -0.40
CA ASP A 120 -8.00 5.41 -0.44
C ASP A 120 -7.26 5.26 -1.78
N THR A 121 -5.98 4.93 -1.70
CA THR A 121 -5.09 4.67 -2.84
C THR A 121 -4.25 3.41 -2.60
N THR A 122 -3.50 2.96 -3.59
CA THR A 122 -2.56 1.84 -3.39
C THR A 122 -1.42 2.16 -2.41
N ARG A 123 -1.28 3.42 -2.01
CA ARG A 123 -0.27 3.92 -1.07
C ARG A 123 -0.84 4.18 0.33
N SER A 124 -2.16 4.36 0.47
CA SER A 124 -2.78 4.64 1.78
C SER A 124 -2.60 3.48 2.75
N ASP A 125 -2.66 2.22 2.31
CA ASP A 125 -2.48 1.06 3.20
C ASP A 125 -1.19 1.14 4.02
N ALA A 126 -0.08 1.54 3.41
CA ALA A 126 1.19 1.71 4.12
C ALA A 126 1.12 2.82 5.19
N LEU A 127 0.45 3.94 4.88
CA LEU A 127 0.22 5.04 5.83
C LEU A 127 -0.72 4.61 6.97
N LEU A 128 -1.80 3.90 6.66
CA LEU A 128 -2.77 3.43 7.66
C LEU A 128 -2.12 2.42 8.60
N ASN A 129 -1.32 1.49 8.06
CA ASN A 129 -0.54 0.54 8.86
C ASN A 129 0.44 1.26 9.79
N GLU A 130 1.05 2.35 9.34
CA GLU A 130 1.94 3.18 10.16
C GLU A 130 1.17 3.88 11.29
N PHE A 131 -0.01 4.46 11.00
CA PHE A 131 -0.85 5.08 12.04
C PHE A 131 -1.43 4.08 13.03
N GLU A 132 -1.91 2.92 12.56
CA GLU A 132 -2.29 1.83 13.45
C GLU A 132 -1.11 1.38 14.29
N SER A 133 0.07 1.39 13.68
CA SER A 133 1.27 0.96 14.35
C SER A 133 1.59 1.87 15.53
N GLU A 134 1.61 3.17 15.28
CA GLU A 134 1.90 4.23 16.24
C GLU A 134 0.68 4.61 17.11
N ALA A 135 -0.44 3.86 17.02
CA ALA A 135 -1.70 4.14 17.69
C ALA A 135 -2.22 5.58 17.48
N VAL A 136 -1.93 6.16 16.31
CA VAL A 136 -2.38 7.47 15.89
C VAL A 136 -3.85 7.36 15.47
N PRO A 137 -4.79 8.06 16.14
CA PRO A 137 -6.17 8.06 15.70
C PRO A 137 -6.29 8.69 14.31
N TYR A 138 -6.99 8.05 13.39
CA TYR A 138 -7.21 8.58 12.04
C TYR A 138 -8.65 8.33 11.57
N ALA A 139 -9.06 9.05 10.52
CA ALA A 139 -10.29 8.83 9.79
C ALA A 139 -10.06 9.00 8.29
N VAL A 140 -10.47 8.01 7.50
CA VAL A 140 -10.37 8.04 6.03
C VAL A 140 -11.62 8.66 5.43
N VAL A 141 -11.45 9.63 4.52
CA VAL A 141 -12.55 10.29 3.80
C VAL A 141 -12.57 9.76 2.38
N GLU A 142 -13.48 8.81 2.09
CA GLU A 142 -13.51 8.09 0.82
C GLU A 142 -14.84 8.34 0.07
N PRO A 143 -14.82 8.97 -1.12
CA PRO A 143 -16.03 9.23 -1.90
C PRO A 143 -16.62 7.97 -2.56
N ASP A 144 -15.79 7.02 -2.98
CA ASP A 144 -16.21 5.80 -3.64
C ASP A 144 -16.89 4.83 -2.65
N PRO A 145 -18.13 4.41 -2.92
CA PRO A 145 -18.87 3.55 -1.99
C PRO A 145 -18.25 2.18 -1.79
N ASP A 146 -17.60 1.61 -2.81
CA ASP A 146 -17.07 0.25 -2.76
C ASP A 146 -15.75 0.23 -1.98
N ARG A 147 -14.86 1.22 -2.21
CA ARG A 147 -13.63 1.42 -1.41
C ARG A 147 -13.94 1.76 0.05
N ALA A 148 -14.88 2.68 0.28
CA ALA A 148 -15.28 3.05 1.63
C ALA A 148 -15.83 1.85 2.41
N LEU A 149 -16.57 0.96 1.73
CA LEU A 149 -17.07 -0.27 2.33
C LEU A 149 -15.95 -1.25 2.65
N ALA A 150 -15.01 -1.46 1.72
CA ALA A 150 -13.87 -2.36 1.93
C ALA A 150 -13.03 -1.92 3.15
N LEU A 151 -12.69 -0.63 3.25
CA LEU A 151 -11.95 -0.09 4.39
C LEU A 151 -12.72 -0.23 5.71
N TYR A 152 -14.04 0.02 5.68
CA TYR A 152 -14.88 -0.10 6.88
C TYR A 152 -15.01 -1.57 7.33
N GLU A 153 -15.12 -2.51 6.40
CA GLU A 153 -15.13 -3.96 6.69
C GLU A 153 -13.77 -4.48 7.19
N ALA A 154 -12.67 -3.85 6.75
CA ALA A 154 -11.33 -4.10 7.28
C ALA A 154 -11.12 -3.55 8.70
N GLY A 155 -12.06 -2.73 9.22
CA GLY A 155 -12.05 -2.20 10.58
C GLY A 155 -11.51 -0.79 10.71
N HIS A 156 -11.20 -0.12 9.59
CA HIS A 156 -10.74 1.27 9.61
C HIS A 156 -11.89 2.24 9.93
N THR A 157 -11.56 3.41 10.48
CA THR A 157 -12.53 4.49 10.68
C THR A 157 -12.73 5.23 9.37
N VAL A 158 -13.91 5.12 8.77
CA VAL A 158 -14.21 5.65 7.42
C VAL A 158 -15.41 6.59 7.45
N VAL A 159 -15.29 7.71 6.73
CA VAL A 159 -16.35 8.65 6.41
C VAL A 159 -16.57 8.64 4.90
N ARG A 160 -17.76 8.22 4.47
CA ARG A 160 -18.13 8.30 3.05
C ARG A 160 -18.52 9.73 2.68
N ALA A 161 -17.55 10.51 2.22
CA ALA A 161 -17.74 11.88 1.76
C ALA A 161 -16.69 12.29 0.72
N ASP A 162 -16.89 13.43 0.08
CA ASP A 162 -15.97 13.97 -0.93
C ASP A 162 -14.94 14.92 -0.27
N PRO A 163 -13.65 14.54 -0.21
CA PRO A 163 -12.61 15.36 0.41
C PRO A 163 -12.29 16.64 -0.37
N GLU A 164 -12.71 16.78 -1.64
CA GLU A 164 -12.57 18.04 -2.39
C GLU A 164 -13.57 19.11 -1.95
N THR A 165 -14.50 18.77 -1.06
CA THR A 165 -15.55 19.68 -0.60
C THR A 165 -15.40 20.01 0.88
N THR A 166 -15.70 21.26 1.23
CA THR A 166 -15.75 21.70 2.63
C THR A 166 -16.76 20.89 3.45
N ALA A 167 -17.92 20.55 2.88
CA ALA A 167 -18.91 19.71 3.56
C ALA A 167 -18.38 18.29 3.87
N GLY A 168 -17.57 17.70 2.99
CA GLY A 168 -16.99 16.37 3.21
C GLY A 168 -15.92 16.38 4.29
N LEU A 169 -15.02 17.36 4.26
CA LEU A 169 -13.99 17.54 5.29
C LEU A 169 -14.59 17.93 6.66
N GLU A 170 -15.68 18.71 6.67
CA GLU A 170 -16.43 19.03 7.90
C GLU A 170 -17.09 17.76 8.49
N SER A 171 -17.60 16.87 7.64
CA SER A 171 -18.15 15.58 8.07
C SER A 171 -17.11 14.67 8.71
N ALA A 172 -15.83 14.86 8.36
CA ALA A 172 -14.66 14.22 8.98
C ALA A 172 -14.07 15.02 10.15
N ARG A 173 -14.76 16.07 10.61
CA ARG A 173 -14.35 16.95 11.71
C ARG A 173 -12.95 17.54 11.53
N LEU A 174 -12.61 17.96 10.32
CA LEU A 174 -11.28 18.51 10.01
C LEU A 174 -10.83 19.60 11.01
N GLY A 175 -11.73 20.49 11.44
CA GLY A 175 -11.38 21.58 12.37
C GLY A 175 -10.87 21.14 13.76
N ALA A 176 -11.11 19.88 14.16
CA ALA A 176 -10.59 19.30 15.41
C ALA A 176 -9.43 18.30 15.18
N ALA A 177 -9.07 18.06 13.92
CA ALA A 177 -7.98 17.18 13.54
C ALA A 177 -6.62 17.84 13.81
N ARG A 178 -5.60 17.02 14.10
CA ARG A 178 -4.20 17.48 14.23
C ARG A 178 -3.60 17.76 12.85
N ALA A 179 -3.92 16.92 11.86
CA ALA A 179 -3.37 17.01 10.53
C ALA A 179 -4.34 16.45 9.47
N LEU A 180 -4.10 16.85 8.22
CA LEU A 180 -4.72 16.29 7.03
C LEU A 180 -3.61 15.79 6.10
N VAL A 181 -3.76 14.56 5.59
CA VAL A 181 -2.85 13.95 4.62
C VAL A 181 -3.64 13.65 3.35
N THR A 182 -3.11 14.08 2.20
CA THR A 182 -3.70 13.82 0.87
C THR A 182 -2.65 13.30 -0.11
N ASP A 183 -2.98 12.19 -0.77
CA ASP A 183 -2.12 11.49 -1.72
C ASP A 183 -2.96 10.80 -2.81
N VAL A 184 -3.55 11.59 -3.72
CA VAL A 184 -4.45 11.10 -4.77
C VAL A 184 -3.88 11.41 -6.16
N SER A 185 -3.64 12.69 -6.44
CA SER A 185 -3.01 13.21 -7.65
C SER A 185 -2.79 14.71 -7.48
N ASP A 186 -1.78 15.27 -8.12
CA ASP A 186 -1.40 16.69 -7.90
C ASP A 186 -2.55 17.70 -8.04
N ARG A 187 -3.51 17.40 -8.92
CA ARG A 187 -4.68 18.27 -9.13
C ARG A 187 -5.72 18.12 -8.03
N VAL A 188 -6.00 16.89 -7.63
CA VAL A 188 -7.00 16.57 -6.60
C VAL A 188 -6.47 16.98 -5.23
N ASP A 189 -5.21 16.69 -4.95
CA ASP A 189 -4.55 17.03 -3.69
C ASP A 189 -4.52 18.56 -3.46
N ALA A 190 -4.18 19.35 -4.48
CA ALA A 190 -4.27 20.80 -4.38
C ALA A 190 -5.71 21.30 -4.15
N SER A 191 -6.71 20.63 -4.73
CA SER A 191 -8.15 20.92 -4.52
C SER A 191 -8.57 20.65 -3.07
N ILE A 192 -8.19 19.49 -2.53
CA ILE A 192 -8.45 19.08 -1.15
C ILE A 192 -7.79 20.06 -0.17
N VAL A 193 -6.53 20.44 -0.41
CA VAL A 193 -5.82 21.42 0.43
C VAL A 193 -6.53 22.78 0.42
N LEU A 194 -7.02 23.26 -0.74
CA LEU A 194 -7.80 24.49 -0.81
C LEU A 194 -9.09 24.40 0.02
N ALA A 195 -9.83 23.29 -0.10
CA ALA A 195 -11.05 23.05 0.67
C ALA A 195 -10.76 22.98 2.17
N ALA A 196 -9.65 22.35 2.56
CA ALA A 196 -9.19 22.29 3.94
C ALA A 196 -8.91 23.70 4.49
N ARG A 197 -8.24 24.56 3.72
CA ARG A 197 -7.92 25.94 4.11
C ARG A 197 -9.12 26.88 4.18
N GLU A 198 -10.19 26.59 3.45
CA GLU A 198 -11.45 27.31 3.60
C GLU A 198 -12.12 27.01 4.95
N LEU A 199 -11.94 25.79 5.48
CA LEU A 199 -12.50 25.36 6.77
C LEU A 199 -11.63 25.73 7.98
N SER A 200 -10.32 25.48 7.88
CA SER A 200 -9.38 25.69 8.98
C SER A 200 -8.00 26.10 8.47
N THR A 201 -7.47 27.18 9.04
CA THR A 201 -6.08 27.62 8.81
C THR A 201 -5.08 26.99 9.76
N ASP A 202 -5.55 26.31 10.81
CA ASP A 202 -4.71 25.84 11.91
C ASP A 202 -4.31 24.36 11.76
N VAL A 203 -5.09 23.58 11.00
CA VAL A 203 -4.80 22.16 10.74
C VAL A 203 -3.57 22.05 9.84
N ARG A 204 -2.62 21.19 10.22
CA ARG A 204 -1.44 20.94 9.38
C ARG A 204 -1.83 20.16 8.13
N ALA A 205 -1.60 20.72 6.95
CA ALA A 205 -1.91 20.09 5.67
C ALA A 205 -0.64 19.52 5.03
N ILE A 206 -0.57 18.19 4.94
CA ILE A 206 0.51 17.42 4.32
C ILE A 206 -0.02 16.89 2.99
N SER A 207 0.71 17.14 1.91
CA SER A 207 0.29 16.74 0.58
C SER A 207 1.41 16.01 -0.14
N VAL A 208 1.10 14.88 -0.75
CA VAL A 208 2.05 14.12 -1.56
C VAL A 208 1.97 14.60 -3.01
N VAL A 209 3.12 14.84 -3.63
CA VAL A 209 3.22 15.25 -5.04
C VAL A 209 3.79 14.11 -5.88
N GLU A 210 3.20 13.89 -7.05
CA GLU A 210 3.67 12.91 -8.01
C GLU A 210 4.79 13.44 -8.90
N ASP A 211 4.65 14.69 -9.33
CA ASP A 211 5.59 15.42 -10.16
C ASP A 211 6.20 16.58 -9.34
N PRO A 212 7.50 16.52 -8.98
CA PRO A 212 8.15 17.55 -8.17
C PRO A 212 8.03 18.96 -8.75
N SER A 213 7.88 19.10 -10.08
CA SER A 213 7.69 20.41 -10.71
C SER A 213 6.37 21.10 -10.32
N ARG A 214 5.41 20.34 -9.77
CA ARG A 214 4.10 20.82 -9.32
C ARG A 214 4.03 21.14 -7.84
N GLU A 215 5.10 20.91 -7.09
CA GLU A 215 5.19 21.22 -5.65
C GLU A 215 4.72 22.65 -5.32
N ARG A 216 5.10 23.61 -6.18
CA ARG A 216 4.71 25.02 -6.04
C ARG A 216 3.19 25.21 -6.00
N TYR A 217 2.41 24.42 -6.74
CA TYR A 217 0.96 24.54 -6.76
C TYR A 217 0.31 24.05 -5.46
N HIS A 218 0.87 23.00 -4.83
CA HIS A 218 0.42 22.51 -3.53
C HIS A 218 0.73 23.53 -2.42
N ARG A 219 1.92 24.12 -2.42
CA ARG A 219 2.26 25.22 -1.50
C ARG A 219 1.37 26.45 -1.70
N LEU A 220 1.02 26.80 -2.94
CA LEU A 220 0.10 27.89 -3.25
C LEU A 220 -1.34 27.60 -2.81
N ALA A 221 -1.78 26.33 -2.87
CA ALA A 221 -3.05 25.89 -2.30
C ALA A 221 -3.09 26.01 -0.77
N GLY A 222 -1.92 26.02 -0.13
CA GLY A 222 -1.75 26.21 1.31
C GLY A 222 -1.28 24.97 2.05
N ALA A 223 -0.67 23.98 1.37
CA ALA A 223 -0.02 22.86 2.05
C ALA A 223 1.13 23.39 2.92
N ASP A 224 1.21 22.92 4.17
CA ASP A 224 2.33 23.24 5.06
C ASP A 224 3.58 22.45 4.67
N GLU A 225 3.36 21.22 4.20
CA GLU A 225 4.40 20.30 3.79
C GLU A 225 3.99 19.59 2.51
N VAL A 226 4.95 19.50 1.58
CA VAL A 226 4.77 18.81 0.31
C VAL A 226 5.84 17.74 0.20
N LEU A 227 5.40 16.49 0.12
CA LEU A 227 6.25 15.31 0.11
C LEU A 227 6.45 14.83 -1.33
N SER A 228 7.67 14.47 -1.71
CA SER A 228 7.97 13.86 -3.01
C SER A 228 8.60 12.48 -2.84
N PRO A 229 7.81 11.43 -2.53
CA PRO A 229 8.32 10.09 -2.28
C PRO A 229 9.06 9.50 -3.49
N ARG A 230 8.64 9.85 -4.72
CA ARG A 230 9.30 9.37 -5.95
C ARG A 230 10.70 9.95 -6.12
N SER A 231 10.91 11.21 -5.73
CA SER A 231 12.26 11.80 -5.71
C SER A 231 13.13 11.12 -4.66
N LEU A 232 12.62 10.98 -3.44
CA LEU A 232 13.34 10.29 -2.36
C LEU A 232 13.73 8.86 -2.78
N LEU A 233 12.78 8.10 -3.34
CA LEU A 233 13.03 6.75 -3.85
C LEU A 233 14.13 6.72 -4.92
N GLY A 234 14.13 7.70 -5.83
CA GLY A 234 15.13 7.84 -6.87
C GLY A 234 16.51 8.21 -6.33
N GLU A 235 16.56 9.13 -5.37
CA GLU A 235 17.78 9.49 -4.63
C GLU A 235 18.36 8.29 -3.88
N SER A 236 17.51 7.52 -3.20
CA SER A 236 17.90 6.30 -2.48
C SER A 236 18.45 5.23 -3.43
N LEU A 237 17.81 5.02 -4.58
CA LEU A 237 18.34 4.10 -5.60
C LEU A 237 19.67 4.60 -6.18
N ALA A 238 19.77 5.88 -6.52
CA ALA A 238 21.00 6.48 -7.05
C ALA A 238 22.15 6.39 -6.05
N SER A 239 21.87 6.67 -4.78
CA SER A 239 22.82 6.59 -3.69
C SER A 239 23.38 5.18 -3.51
N LYS A 240 22.57 4.12 -3.69
CA LYS A 240 23.09 2.74 -3.72
C LYS A 240 24.06 2.50 -4.88
N VAL A 241 23.78 3.06 -6.06
CA VAL A 241 24.70 2.95 -7.22
C VAL A 241 25.99 3.72 -6.96
N THR A 242 25.91 4.96 -6.46
CA THR A 242 27.09 5.79 -6.23
C THR A 242 27.94 5.28 -5.06
N THR A 243 27.33 4.75 -4.00
CA THR A 243 28.01 4.13 -2.84
C THR A 243 28.72 2.81 -3.21
N ALA A 244 28.23 2.08 -4.21
CA ALA A 244 28.98 0.95 -4.76
C ALA A 244 30.26 1.39 -5.51
N VAL A 245 30.30 2.64 -5.98
CA VAL A 245 31.42 3.23 -6.75
C VAL A 245 32.35 4.08 -5.88
N ARG A 246 31.82 4.72 -4.84
CA ARG A 246 32.53 5.57 -3.88
C ARG A 246 32.46 4.89 -2.52
N THR A 247 33.59 4.65 -1.88
CA THR A 247 33.67 4.11 -0.50
C THR A 247 33.16 5.14 0.54
N ASP A 248 32.15 5.94 0.20
CA ASP A 248 31.58 6.99 1.03
C ASP A 248 30.39 6.35 1.77
N LEU A 249 30.56 6.08 3.08
CA LEU A 249 29.53 5.54 3.98
C LEU A 249 28.55 6.62 4.46
N ASP A 250 28.07 7.46 3.53
CA ASP A 250 27.24 8.64 3.85
C ASP A 250 25.81 8.27 4.28
N GLU A 251 25.34 7.05 3.99
CA GLU A 251 24.01 6.53 4.40
C GLU A 251 23.99 5.93 5.81
N ALA A 252 25.14 5.80 6.47
CA ALA A 252 25.17 5.17 7.76
C ALA A 252 24.55 6.11 8.82
N VAL A 253 23.52 5.63 9.53
CA VAL A 253 22.93 6.37 10.63
C VAL A 253 23.98 6.54 11.71
N ALA A 254 24.44 7.77 11.91
CA ALA A 254 25.39 8.12 12.94
C ALA A 254 24.69 8.12 14.30
N VAL A 255 25.13 7.24 15.19
CA VAL A 255 24.74 7.27 16.61
C VAL A 255 25.92 7.85 17.37
N GLY A 256 25.85 9.15 17.66
CA GLY A 256 26.97 9.92 18.22
C GLY A 256 28.15 10.04 17.24
N ASP A 257 29.37 10.21 17.76
CA ASP A 257 30.56 10.51 16.95
C ASP A 257 31.31 9.27 16.42
N SER A 258 31.01 8.07 16.94
CA SER A 258 31.84 6.88 16.74
C SER A 258 31.12 5.64 16.24
N LEU A 259 29.79 5.55 16.38
CA LEU A 259 29.02 4.39 15.98
C LEU A 259 28.19 4.71 14.74
N ARG A 260 28.20 3.78 13.79
CA ARG A 260 27.46 3.84 12.55
C ARG A 260 26.62 2.59 12.40
N ILE A 261 25.38 2.79 11.98
CA ILE A 261 24.49 1.71 11.55
C ILE A 261 24.44 1.78 10.03
N ALA A 262 24.77 0.68 9.36
CA ALA A 262 24.80 0.64 7.90
C ALA A 262 24.08 -0.59 7.37
N GLU A 263 23.45 -0.42 6.21
CA GLU A 263 22.98 -1.52 5.38
C GLU A 263 24.09 -1.93 4.41
N VAL A 264 24.49 -3.19 4.42
CA VAL A 264 25.52 -3.71 3.51
C VAL A 264 24.99 -4.91 2.74
N SER A 265 24.90 -4.76 1.42
CA SER A 265 24.44 -5.81 0.52
C SER A 265 25.51 -6.88 0.29
N VAL A 266 25.11 -8.16 0.37
CA VAL A 266 25.92 -9.31 -0.01
C VAL A 266 25.80 -9.52 -1.50
N HIS A 267 26.79 -9.07 -2.26
CA HIS A 267 26.70 -9.12 -3.71
C HIS A 267 26.95 -10.52 -4.31
N HIS A 268 26.46 -10.73 -5.54
CA HIS A 268 26.74 -11.91 -6.36
C HIS A 268 28.26 -12.16 -6.53
N GLY A 269 28.71 -13.39 -6.27
CA GLY A 269 30.13 -13.76 -6.38
C GLY A 269 31.02 -13.18 -5.27
N SER A 270 30.44 -12.61 -4.21
CA SER A 270 31.16 -12.30 -2.97
C SER A 270 31.61 -13.58 -2.26
N GLY A 271 32.64 -13.48 -1.43
CA GLY A 271 33.08 -14.59 -0.59
C GLY A 271 32.11 -14.94 0.55
N LEU A 272 31.05 -14.15 0.71
CA LEU A 272 30.00 -14.31 1.73
C LEU A 272 28.77 -15.01 1.16
N ALA A 273 28.49 -14.85 -0.14
CA ALA A 273 27.37 -15.51 -0.81
C ALA A 273 27.47 -17.04 -0.72
N GLY A 274 26.41 -17.69 -0.22
CA GLY A 274 26.32 -19.13 0.01
C GLY A 274 26.93 -19.61 1.32
N SER A 275 27.52 -18.73 2.14
CA SER A 275 28.00 -19.07 3.49
C SER A 275 26.91 -18.85 4.53
N THR A 276 26.99 -19.55 5.67
CA THR A 276 26.11 -19.24 6.81
C THR A 276 26.63 -18.03 7.58
N LEU A 277 25.77 -17.34 8.32
CA LEU A 277 26.16 -16.18 9.13
C LEU A 277 27.34 -16.51 10.06
N ALA A 278 27.29 -17.62 10.79
CA ALA A 278 28.39 -18.08 11.63
C ALA A 278 29.61 -18.54 10.82
N GLY A 279 29.41 -19.21 9.69
CA GLY A 279 30.50 -19.68 8.82
C GLY A 279 31.28 -18.54 8.17
N SER A 280 30.61 -17.44 7.88
CA SER A 280 31.17 -16.23 7.26
C SER A 280 32.21 -15.52 8.15
N ARG A 281 32.04 -15.68 9.48
CA ARG A 281 32.82 -15.02 10.54
C ARG A 281 32.91 -13.51 10.36
N ILE A 282 31.83 -12.87 9.93
CA ILE A 282 31.77 -11.41 9.70
C ILE A 282 32.23 -10.64 10.94
N GLY A 283 31.62 -10.89 12.10
CA GLY A 283 31.97 -10.18 13.34
C GLY A 283 33.44 -10.34 13.73
N GLU A 284 34.02 -11.54 13.60
CA GLU A 284 35.45 -11.77 13.91
C GLU A 284 36.40 -11.08 12.91
N ARG A 285 36.00 -10.97 11.63
CA ARG A 285 36.85 -10.48 10.54
C ARG A 285 36.81 -8.97 10.38
N THR A 286 35.66 -8.35 10.66
CA THR A 286 35.44 -6.92 10.45
C THR A 286 35.34 -6.16 11.77
N GLY A 287 34.83 -6.81 12.82
CA GLY A 287 34.51 -6.21 14.10
C GLY A 287 33.11 -5.58 14.17
N VAL A 288 32.26 -5.79 13.15
CA VAL A 288 30.87 -5.28 13.16
C VAL A 288 29.94 -6.25 13.89
N ASP A 289 28.88 -5.71 14.48
CA ASP A 289 27.79 -6.49 15.03
C ASP A 289 26.63 -6.56 14.02
N VAL A 290 26.18 -7.77 13.71
CA VAL A 290 25.04 -7.99 12.82
C VAL A 290 23.75 -7.89 13.62
N ILE A 291 23.03 -6.78 13.43
CA ILE A 291 21.75 -6.49 14.08
C ILE A 291 20.64 -7.35 13.46
N GLY A 292 20.62 -7.42 12.13
CA GLY A 292 19.58 -8.04 11.35
C GLY A 292 20.02 -8.32 9.92
N ALA A 293 19.17 -8.99 9.16
CA ALA A 293 19.38 -9.17 7.73
C ALA A 293 18.04 -9.24 6.99
N TRP A 294 17.98 -8.67 5.79
CA TRP A 294 16.89 -8.92 4.86
C TRP A 294 17.22 -10.13 4.00
N PHE A 295 16.40 -11.17 4.13
CA PHE A 295 16.45 -12.34 3.26
C PHE A 295 15.27 -12.30 2.30
N ASN A 296 15.55 -12.15 1.00
CA ASN A 296 14.52 -12.06 -0.04
C ASN A 296 13.46 -10.97 0.25
N GLY A 297 13.90 -9.83 0.79
CA GLY A 297 13.03 -8.70 1.14
C GLY A 297 12.34 -8.79 2.50
N SER A 298 12.42 -9.94 3.20
CA SER A 298 11.87 -10.07 4.55
C SER A 298 12.96 -9.80 5.58
N PHE A 299 12.75 -8.78 6.41
CA PHE A 299 13.67 -8.48 7.50
C PHE A 299 13.56 -9.54 8.60
N GLU A 300 14.71 -10.09 8.97
CA GLU A 300 14.87 -10.91 10.14
C GLU A 300 15.77 -10.17 11.13
N ALA A 301 15.18 -9.72 12.23
CA ALA A 301 15.94 -9.28 13.38
C ALA A 301 16.61 -10.50 14.00
N ALA A 302 17.89 -10.42 14.34
CA ALA A 302 18.60 -11.56 14.94
C ALA A 302 18.66 -12.83 14.08
N PRO A 303 19.16 -12.74 12.82
CA PRO A 303 19.26 -13.90 11.96
C PRO A 303 20.03 -15.03 12.65
N PRO A 304 19.53 -16.28 12.60
CA PRO A 304 20.15 -17.38 13.31
C PRO A 304 21.55 -17.66 12.73
N PRO A 305 22.47 -18.20 13.53
CA PRO A 305 23.86 -18.41 13.10
C PRO A 305 24.01 -19.36 11.90
N ASP A 306 23.04 -20.24 11.65
CA ASP A 306 22.97 -21.12 10.49
C ASP A 306 22.21 -20.52 9.29
N ALA A 307 21.66 -19.31 9.40
CA ALA A 307 21.06 -18.59 8.28
C ALA A 307 22.06 -18.46 7.13
N THR A 308 21.62 -18.80 5.91
CA THR A 308 22.47 -18.72 4.72
C THR A 308 22.39 -17.34 4.12
N LEU A 309 23.56 -16.71 3.94
CA LEU A 309 23.70 -15.43 3.26
C LEU A 309 23.65 -15.68 1.75
N SER A 310 22.49 -15.55 1.12
CA SER A 310 22.39 -15.57 -0.35
C SER A 310 22.91 -14.26 -0.94
N ALA A 311 23.26 -14.26 -2.23
CA ALA A 311 23.39 -13.00 -2.96
C ALA A 311 22.07 -12.21 -2.89
N GLY A 312 22.17 -10.89 -2.73
CA GLY A 312 21.03 -10.02 -2.45
C GLY A 312 20.61 -9.97 -0.98
N THR A 313 21.27 -10.69 -0.07
CA THR A 313 21.05 -10.49 1.38
C THR A 313 21.54 -9.10 1.77
N VAL A 314 20.70 -8.27 2.36
CA VAL A 314 21.12 -6.97 2.93
C VAL A 314 21.37 -7.17 4.41
N LEU A 315 22.57 -6.86 4.90
CA LEU A 315 22.93 -6.96 6.31
C LEU A 315 22.73 -5.62 6.98
N LEU A 316 22.00 -5.58 8.10
CA LEU A 316 22.01 -4.43 8.99
C LEU A 316 23.10 -4.62 10.04
N VAL A 317 24.08 -3.73 10.05
CA VAL A 317 25.24 -3.83 10.94
C VAL A 317 25.47 -2.57 11.75
N SER A 318 26.03 -2.74 12.94
CA SER A 318 26.54 -1.67 13.79
C SER A 318 28.07 -1.76 13.89
N GLY A 319 28.75 -0.63 13.80
CA GLY A 319 30.19 -0.55 14.01
C GLY A 319 30.76 0.85 13.76
N THR A 320 32.05 1.02 14.01
CA THR A 320 32.81 2.21 13.58
C THR A 320 32.94 2.24 12.05
N GLU A 321 33.17 3.43 11.47
CA GLU A 321 33.42 3.62 10.04
C GLU A 321 34.37 2.55 9.44
N GLY A 322 35.57 2.42 10.00
CA GLY A 322 36.55 1.45 9.49
C GLY A 322 36.17 -0.02 9.72
N GLN A 323 35.23 -0.34 10.62
CA GLN A 323 34.68 -1.69 10.75
C GLN A 323 33.67 -1.97 9.63
N VAL A 324 32.81 -0.99 9.32
CA VAL A 324 31.82 -1.10 8.23
C VAL A 324 32.52 -1.15 6.87
N GLU A 325 33.53 -0.32 6.62
CA GLU A 325 34.34 -0.36 5.37
C GLU A 325 34.94 -1.75 5.14
N ARG A 326 35.48 -2.37 6.20
CA ARG A 326 36.00 -3.74 6.10
C ARG A 326 34.93 -4.75 5.73
N LEU A 327 33.68 -4.58 6.17
CA LEU A 327 32.59 -5.45 5.74
C LEU A 327 32.26 -5.25 4.27
N VAL A 328 32.16 -4.00 3.82
CA VAL A 328 31.95 -3.66 2.39
C VAL A 328 33.02 -4.31 1.51
N ASP A 329 34.29 -4.30 1.94
CA ASP A 329 35.38 -4.98 1.24
C ASP A 329 35.22 -6.51 1.15
N LEU A 330 34.53 -7.13 2.13
CA LEU A 330 34.25 -8.56 2.14
C LEU A 330 33.03 -8.94 1.31
N THR A 331 32.03 -8.07 1.23
CA THR A 331 30.85 -8.26 0.39
C THR A 331 31.15 -7.96 -1.07
N ASN A 332 32.20 -7.18 -1.37
CA ASN A 332 32.65 -6.94 -2.72
C ASN A 332 33.44 -8.13 -3.32
N SER A 333 33.10 -8.52 -4.55
CA SER A 333 33.89 -9.51 -5.30
C SER A 333 35.28 -8.92 -5.65
N ALA A 334 36.34 -9.73 -5.54
CA ALA A 334 37.70 -9.30 -5.91
C ALA A 334 37.83 -8.81 -7.37
N ALA A 335 36.91 -9.22 -8.26
CA ALA A 335 36.84 -8.78 -9.65
C ALA A 335 36.23 -7.38 -9.86
N ARG A 336 35.50 -6.83 -8.87
CA ARG A 336 34.82 -5.52 -8.98
C ARG A 336 35.69 -4.34 -8.54
N ARG A 337 36.86 -4.59 -7.94
CA ARG A 337 37.74 -3.54 -7.37
C ARG A 337 38.38 -2.60 -8.39
N PHE A 338 38.14 -2.77 -9.69
CA PHE A 338 38.74 -1.95 -10.73
C PHE A 338 37.73 -1.53 -11.83
N GLY A 339 37.37 -0.24 -11.81
CA GLY A 339 36.68 0.52 -12.87
C GLY A 339 35.40 1.21 -12.38
N ALA A 340 35.05 2.40 -12.88
CA ALA A 340 33.64 2.75 -13.08
C ALA A 340 33.06 1.75 -14.10
N GLY A 341 31.80 1.38 -14.01
CA GLY A 341 31.17 0.69 -15.13
C GLY A 341 29.77 1.18 -15.36
N GLU A 342 29.28 0.82 -16.54
CA GLU A 342 28.08 1.38 -17.15
C GLU A 342 26.86 0.99 -16.31
N THR A 343 26.08 2.01 -15.96
CA THR A 343 24.78 1.83 -15.30
C THR A 343 23.69 1.95 -16.35
N VAL A 344 22.75 1.01 -16.36
CA VAL A 344 21.57 1.08 -17.24
C VAL A 344 20.35 1.40 -16.40
N VAL A 345 19.65 2.50 -16.72
CA VAL A 345 18.40 2.88 -16.08
C VAL A 345 17.25 2.53 -17.02
N VAL A 346 16.36 1.65 -16.59
CA VAL A 346 15.23 1.17 -17.39
C VAL A 346 13.93 1.77 -16.84
N GLY A 347 13.35 2.67 -17.63
CA GLY A 347 12.19 3.50 -17.30
C GLY A 347 12.61 4.92 -16.89
N HIS A 348 12.24 5.92 -17.69
CA HIS A 348 12.52 7.34 -17.49
C HIS A 348 11.28 8.09 -16.95
N GLY A 349 10.58 7.47 -16.00
CA GLY A 349 9.60 8.15 -15.16
C GLY A 349 10.27 9.04 -14.10
N GLN A 350 9.50 9.57 -13.14
CA GLN A 350 10.03 10.46 -12.09
C GLN A 350 11.20 9.85 -11.30
N VAL A 351 11.08 8.57 -10.93
CA VAL A 351 12.14 7.84 -10.21
C VAL A 351 13.37 7.66 -11.09
N GLY A 352 13.20 7.20 -12.33
CA GLY A 352 14.31 6.98 -13.27
C GLY A 352 15.02 8.27 -13.69
N GLN A 353 14.28 9.37 -13.85
CA GLN A 353 14.84 10.71 -14.07
C GLN A 353 15.73 11.12 -12.90
N THR A 354 15.23 10.97 -11.67
CA THR A 354 15.99 11.30 -10.46
C THR A 354 17.28 10.48 -10.38
N VAL A 355 17.21 9.18 -10.70
CA VAL A 355 18.39 8.31 -10.76
C VAL A 355 19.38 8.76 -11.84
N ALA A 356 18.91 8.96 -13.08
CA ALA A 356 19.77 9.38 -14.19
C ALA A 356 20.48 10.71 -13.90
N THR A 357 19.74 11.72 -13.43
CA THR A 357 20.30 13.02 -13.04
C THR A 357 21.33 12.90 -11.92
N ALA A 358 21.04 12.12 -10.87
CA ALA A 358 21.99 11.92 -9.77
C ALA A 358 23.29 11.20 -10.21
N LEU A 359 23.21 10.29 -11.18
CA LEU A 359 24.37 9.62 -11.76
C LEU A 359 25.17 10.56 -12.67
N GLU A 360 24.49 11.37 -13.48
CA GLU A 360 25.11 12.41 -14.32
C GLU A 360 25.85 13.45 -13.47
N ASP A 361 25.23 13.94 -12.39
CA ASP A 361 25.82 14.88 -11.43
C ASP A 361 27.04 14.29 -10.71
N ALA A 362 27.12 12.96 -10.62
CA ALA A 362 28.25 12.22 -10.07
C ALA A 362 29.32 11.83 -11.12
N ASP A 363 29.22 12.31 -12.36
CA ASP A 363 30.09 11.98 -13.51
C ASP A 363 30.16 10.45 -13.80
N LEU A 364 29.08 9.71 -13.53
CA LEU A 364 28.98 8.27 -13.79
C LEU A 364 28.32 8.00 -15.16
N PRO A 365 28.86 7.08 -15.99
CA PRO A 365 28.23 6.70 -17.24
C PRO A 365 26.88 6.02 -17.02
N VAL A 366 25.83 6.58 -17.62
CA VAL A 366 24.46 6.07 -17.57
C VAL A 366 23.91 5.91 -18.99
N THR A 367 23.20 4.80 -19.22
CA THR A 367 22.39 4.55 -20.42
C THR A 367 20.93 4.48 -19.99
N VAL A 368 20.07 5.30 -20.57
CA VAL A 368 18.64 5.35 -20.26
C VAL A 368 17.82 4.60 -21.32
N VAL A 369 16.96 3.70 -20.86
CA VAL A 369 16.01 2.94 -21.68
C VAL A 369 14.59 3.35 -21.33
N ASP A 370 13.77 3.69 -22.32
CA ASP A 370 12.32 3.84 -22.12
C ASP A 370 11.56 3.36 -23.36
N ARG A 371 10.28 3.05 -23.21
CA ARG A 371 9.41 2.67 -24.32
C ARG A 371 9.01 3.88 -25.16
N GLU A 372 8.97 5.06 -24.56
CA GLU A 372 8.65 6.33 -25.22
C GLU A 372 9.94 7.08 -25.57
N ASP A 373 10.03 7.55 -26.81
CA ASP A 373 11.19 8.31 -27.31
C ASP A 373 11.28 9.70 -26.65
N GLY A 374 12.50 10.19 -26.43
CA GLY A 374 12.77 11.43 -25.71
C GLY A 374 14.24 11.87 -25.78
N GLU A 375 14.51 13.14 -25.46
CA GLU A 375 15.85 13.72 -25.59
C GLU A 375 16.89 13.09 -24.65
N ALA A 376 16.45 12.60 -23.49
CA ALA A 376 17.28 11.94 -22.49
C ALA A 376 17.24 10.39 -22.60
N ILE A 377 16.69 9.85 -23.70
CA ILE A 377 16.56 8.41 -23.91
C ILE A 377 17.62 7.92 -24.90
N ASP A 378 18.48 7.01 -24.47
CA ASP A 378 19.54 6.44 -25.31
C ASP A 378 19.02 5.27 -26.16
N VAL A 379 18.13 4.45 -25.59
CA VAL A 379 17.54 3.28 -26.25
C VAL A 379 16.02 3.28 -26.07
N VAL A 380 15.30 3.26 -27.19
CA VAL A 380 13.84 3.21 -27.20
C VAL A 380 13.36 1.78 -27.41
N GLY A 381 12.69 1.19 -26.42
CA GLY A 381 12.19 -0.17 -26.52
C GLY A 381 11.47 -0.70 -25.28
N ASP A 382 10.99 -1.94 -25.38
CA ASP A 382 10.31 -2.62 -24.29
C ASP A 382 11.34 -3.30 -23.37
N ALA A 383 11.27 -3.03 -22.07
CA ALA A 383 12.15 -3.64 -21.07
C ALA A 383 12.02 -5.16 -20.95
N THR A 384 10.95 -5.74 -21.51
CA THR A 384 10.72 -7.18 -21.58
C THR A 384 11.35 -7.84 -22.82
N ASP A 385 11.84 -7.04 -23.78
CA ASP A 385 12.52 -7.52 -24.98
C ASP A 385 14.04 -7.68 -24.71
N PRO A 386 14.58 -8.91 -24.79
CA PRO A 386 16.02 -9.11 -24.64
C PRO A 386 16.86 -8.29 -25.62
N GLU A 387 16.39 -8.06 -26.86
CA GLU A 387 17.19 -7.30 -27.84
C GLU A 387 17.34 -5.83 -27.43
N THR A 388 16.28 -5.21 -26.90
CA THR A 388 16.33 -3.84 -26.34
C THR A 388 17.35 -3.75 -25.21
N LEU A 389 17.34 -4.73 -24.29
CA LEU A 389 18.27 -4.74 -23.16
C LEU A 389 19.72 -4.95 -23.61
N ARG A 390 19.98 -5.77 -24.64
CA ARG A 390 21.33 -5.91 -25.21
C ARG A 390 21.80 -4.65 -25.92
N GLU A 391 20.91 -3.98 -26.66
CA GLU A 391 21.21 -2.69 -27.29
C GLU A 391 21.60 -1.64 -26.24
N ALA A 392 20.96 -1.67 -25.08
CA ALA A 392 21.28 -0.81 -23.94
C ALA A 392 22.56 -1.20 -23.17
N GLY A 393 23.24 -2.29 -23.55
CA GLY A 393 24.49 -2.72 -22.93
C GLY A 393 24.32 -3.50 -21.63
N VAL A 394 23.15 -4.11 -21.37
CA VAL A 394 22.90 -4.87 -20.12
C VAL A 394 23.88 -6.04 -19.92
N ASP A 395 24.38 -6.67 -20.99
CA ASP A 395 25.33 -7.79 -20.89
C ASP A 395 26.63 -7.43 -20.11
N ASP A 396 27.10 -6.20 -20.28
CA ASP A 396 28.35 -5.68 -19.69
C ASP A 396 28.10 -4.67 -18.56
N ALA A 397 26.84 -4.33 -18.31
CA ALA A 397 26.44 -3.40 -17.26
C ALA A 397 26.85 -3.90 -15.88
N ARG A 398 27.23 -2.95 -15.01
CA ARG A 398 27.53 -3.27 -13.61
C ARG A 398 26.28 -3.25 -12.75
N THR A 399 25.45 -2.26 -13.02
CA THR A 399 24.25 -1.99 -12.27
C THR A 399 23.14 -1.70 -13.25
N VAL A 400 21.98 -2.29 -13.01
CA VAL A 400 20.75 -2.00 -13.73
C VAL A 400 19.75 -1.50 -12.70
N VAL A 401 19.14 -0.36 -12.98
CA VAL A 401 18.05 0.21 -12.16
C VAL A 401 16.74 0.07 -12.91
N LEU A 402 15.82 -0.75 -12.42
CA LEU A 402 14.48 -0.92 -12.95
C LEU A 402 13.52 0.07 -12.28
N ALA A 403 13.10 1.08 -13.03
CA ALA A 403 12.19 2.14 -12.60
C ALA A 403 10.85 2.13 -13.35
N LEU A 404 10.30 0.94 -13.61
CA LEU A 404 9.07 0.73 -14.38
C LEU A 404 7.79 0.88 -13.54
N PRO A 405 6.70 1.49 -14.07
CA PRO A 405 5.47 1.77 -13.32
C PRO A 405 4.62 0.56 -13.00
N ASP A 406 4.82 -0.55 -13.71
CA ASP A 406 4.05 -1.77 -13.52
C ASP A 406 4.95 -2.87 -12.93
N ASP A 407 4.60 -3.35 -11.74
CA ASP A 407 5.37 -4.35 -11.00
C ASP A 407 5.49 -5.67 -11.77
N THR A 408 4.46 -6.04 -12.55
CA THR A 408 4.48 -7.27 -13.35
C THR A 408 5.51 -7.18 -14.48
N THR A 409 5.58 -6.04 -15.14
CA THR A 409 6.57 -5.74 -16.19
C THR A 409 7.98 -5.68 -15.59
N ALA A 410 8.14 -5.07 -14.41
CA ALA A 410 9.42 -5.04 -13.69
C ALA A 410 9.87 -6.45 -13.26
N GLU A 411 8.95 -7.32 -12.83
CA GLU A 411 9.26 -8.70 -12.46
C GLU A 411 9.73 -9.50 -13.69
N PHE A 412 9.05 -9.34 -14.84
CA PHE A 412 9.46 -10.02 -16.07
C PHE A 412 10.80 -9.50 -16.60
N ALA A 413 10.99 -8.17 -16.63
CA ALA A 413 12.25 -7.56 -17.02
C ALA A 413 13.41 -8.04 -16.13
N THR A 414 13.17 -8.19 -14.82
CA THR A 414 14.13 -8.76 -13.87
C THR A 414 14.58 -10.16 -14.28
N LEU A 415 13.67 -11.04 -14.66
CA LEU A 415 14.01 -12.39 -15.14
C LEU A 415 14.87 -12.35 -16.41
N VAL A 416 14.51 -11.48 -17.36
CA VAL A 416 15.27 -11.33 -18.63
C VAL A 416 16.67 -10.77 -18.35
N ILE A 417 16.78 -9.72 -17.55
CA ILE A 417 18.06 -9.12 -17.16
C ILE A 417 18.94 -10.15 -16.44
N ARG A 418 18.36 -10.96 -15.54
CA ARG A 418 19.12 -11.97 -14.79
C ARG A 418 19.56 -13.15 -15.67
N ASP A 419 18.85 -13.46 -16.75
CA ASP A 419 19.28 -14.43 -17.77
C ASP A 419 20.43 -13.89 -18.63
N LEU A 420 20.34 -12.62 -19.05
CA LEU A 420 21.37 -11.95 -19.87
C LEU A 420 22.66 -11.69 -19.08
N ALA A 421 22.53 -11.12 -17.89
CA ALA A 421 23.64 -10.69 -17.04
C ALA A 421 23.52 -11.27 -15.61
N PRO A 422 23.88 -12.55 -15.40
CA PRO A 422 23.66 -13.24 -14.12
C PRO A 422 24.29 -12.59 -12.89
N ASN A 423 25.35 -11.79 -13.08
CA ASN A 423 26.11 -11.15 -12.01
C ASN A 423 25.87 -9.63 -11.90
N VAL A 424 24.99 -9.06 -12.72
CA VAL A 424 24.66 -7.63 -12.65
C VAL A 424 24.03 -7.31 -11.30
N GLU A 425 24.32 -6.14 -10.75
CA GLU A 425 23.58 -5.62 -9.61
C GLU A 425 22.26 -5.05 -10.09
N LEU A 426 21.15 -5.62 -9.63
CA LEU A 426 19.82 -5.24 -10.08
C LEU A 426 19.04 -4.56 -8.96
N LEU A 427 18.94 -3.24 -9.05
CA LEU A 427 18.12 -2.43 -8.16
C LEU A 427 16.76 -2.23 -8.81
N ALA A 428 15.66 -2.40 -8.08
CA ALA A 428 14.32 -2.22 -8.62
C ALA A 428 13.48 -1.36 -7.68
N ARG A 429 12.59 -0.56 -8.26
CA ARG A 429 11.43 -0.08 -7.52
C ARG A 429 10.19 -0.91 -7.86
N VAL A 430 9.31 -1.02 -6.89
CA VAL A 430 7.95 -1.54 -7.04
C VAL A 430 6.96 -0.53 -6.49
N GLU A 431 5.72 -0.58 -6.96
CA GLU A 431 4.62 0.18 -6.38
C GLU A 431 4.23 -0.48 -5.04
N ASP A 432 3.92 -1.77 -5.07
CA ASP A 432 3.27 -2.49 -3.97
C ASP A 432 4.28 -3.26 -3.09
N PRO A 433 4.21 -3.17 -1.74
CA PRO A 433 5.05 -3.98 -0.85
C PRO A 433 4.89 -5.49 -1.06
N GLU A 434 3.73 -5.99 -1.49
CA GLU A 434 3.52 -7.41 -1.80
C GLU A 434 4.34 -7.91 -3.00
N SER A 435 4.82 -7.00 -3.85
CA SER A 435 5.67 -7.30 -4.99
C SER A 435 7.14 -7.50 -4.58
N VAL A 436 7.57 -6.97 -3.43
CA VAL A 436 8.97 -7.03 -2.97
C VAL A 436 9.51 -8.47 -2.92
N PRO A 437 8.83 -9.46 -2.30
CA PRO A 437 9.33 -10.83 -2.26
C PRO A 437 9.28 -11.54 -3.61
N LYS A 438 8.42 -11.11 -4.55
CA LYS A 438 8.37 -11.65 -5.92
C LYS A 438 9.57 -11.14 -6.72
N MET A 439 9.85 -9.85 -6.60
CA MET A 439 10.97 -9.19 -7.28
C MET A 439 12.33 -9.76 -6.84
N HIS A 440 12.55 -9.98 -5.55
CA HIS A 440 13.75 -10.67 -5.07
C HIS A 440 13.87 -12.11 -5.58
N ARG A 441 12.76 -12.86 -5.64
CA ARG A 441 12.76 -14.23 -6.20
C ARG A 441 13.02 -14.26 -7.70
N ALA A 442 12.58 -13.25 -8.44
CA ALA A 442 12.92 -13.06 -9.85
C ALA A 442 14.41 -12.75 -10.03
N GLY A 443 15.05 -12.23 -8.99
CA GLY A 443 16.48 -12.04 -8.91
C GLY A 443 16.88 -10.58 -8.80
N ALA A 444 16.07 -9.66 -8.29
CA ALA A 444 16.55 -8.34 -7.91
C ALA A 444 17.40 -8.40 -6.63
N ASP A 445 18.49 -7.63 -6.59
CA ASP A 445 19.40 -7.54 -5.44
C ASP A 445 18.86 -6.60 -4.36
N TYR A 446 18.19 -5.53 -4.76
CA TYR A 446 17.61 -4.53 -3.86
C TYR A 446 16.29 -4.03 -4.43
N VAL A 447 15.27 -3.95 -3.58
CA VAL A 447 13.92 -3.59 -4.01
C VAL A 447 13.34 -2.58 -3.03
N LEU A 448 12.88 -1.43 -3.54
CA LEU A 448 12.17 -0.43 -2.75
C LEU A 448 10.71 -0.32 -3.18
N SER A 449 9.79 -0.26 -2.21
CA SER A 449 8.36 -0.02 -2.45
C SER A 449 8.03 1.46 -2.31
N LEU A 450 7.38 2.02 -3.35
CA LEU A 450 6.90 3.40 -3.31
C LEU A 450 5.81 3.59 -2.25
N SER A 451 4.87 2.65 -2.11
CA SER A 451 3.84 2.73 -1.06
C SER A 451 4.45 2.76 0.34
N THR A 452 5.42 1.88 0.63
CA THR A 452 6.11 1.88 1.94
C THR A 452 6.80 3.21 2.23
N VAL A 453 7.60 3.72 1.28
CA VAL A 453 8.29 5.01 1.44
C VAL A 453 7.29 6.15 1.63
N THR A 454 6.19 6.16 0.86
CA THR A 454 5.15 7.18 0.95
C THR A 454 4.45 7.16 2.30
N GLY A 455 4.08 5.98 2.80
CA GLY A 455 3.44 5.80 4.10
C GLY A 455 4.31 6.30 5.25
N ARG A 456 5.57 5.88 5.29
CA ARG A 456 6.53 6.29 6.32
C ARG A 456 6.85 7.79 6.27
N MET A 457 7.06 8.33 5.07
CA MET A 457 7.31 9.76 4.88
C MET A 457 6.11 10.59 5.36
N SER A 458 4.89 10.18 5.00
CA SER A 458 3.65 10.86 5.40
C SER A 458 3.40 10.78 6.91
N ALA A 459 3.62 9.62 7.52
CA ALA A 459 3.48 9.47 8.96
C ALA A 459 4.54 10.25 9.74
N SER A 460 5.80 10.23 9.30
CA SER A 460 6.88 11.03 9.90
C SER A 460 6.57 12.53 9.85
N ALA A 461 6.07 13.01 8.70
CA ALA A 461 5.59 14.38 8.55
C ALA A 461 4.49 14.72 9.57
N VAL A 462 3.54 13.81 9.82
CA VAL A 462 2.51 13.99 10.86
C VAL A 462 3.10 14.00 12.27
N LEU A 463 4.01 13.06 12.57
CA LEU A 463 4.44 12.73 13.92
C LEU A 463 5.44 13.73 14.49
N ALA A 464 6.32 14.35 13.69
CA ALA A 464 7.21 15.49 13.99
C ALA A 464 8.13 15.42 15.24
N ASP A 465 7.92 14.49 16.18
CA ASP A 465 8.62 14.36 17.47
C ASP A 465 9.55 13.13 17.54
N ARG A 466 9.71 12.37 16.45
CA ARG A 466 10.72 11.31 16.36
C ARG A 466 11.76 11.66 15.30
N ASP A 467 13.02 11.71 15.71
CA ASP A 467 14.17 11.71 14.82
C ASP A 467 14.23 10.36 14.09
N VAL A 468 13.38 10.15 13.08
CA VAL A 468 13.47 8.97 12.20
C VAL A 468 14.70 9.16 11.35
N LEU A 469 15.80 8.55 11.78
CA LEU A 469 17.13 8.73 11.16
C LEU A 469 17.25 8.10 9.77
N SER A 470 16.28 7.29 9.32
CA SER A 470 16.20 6.79 7.94
C SER A 470 14.75 6.46 7.54
N LEU A 471 14.25 7.13 6.50
CA LEU A 471 12.94 6.88 5.88
C LEU A 471 12.98 5.74 4.84
N ASP A 472 14.18 5.33 4.44
CA ASP A 472 14.43 4.36 3.37
C ASP A 472 14.76 2.96 3.92
N THR A 473 15.17 2.87 5.19
CA THR A 473 15.55 1.63 5.87
C THR A 473 14.37 1.02 6.60
N HIS A 474 14.04 -0.27 6.39
CA HIS A 474 12.94 -0.98 7.09
C HIS A 474 13.23 -1.26 8.60
N VAL A 475 14.16 -0.52 9.22
CA VAL A 475 14.52 -0.64 10.63
C VAL A 475 14.54 0.74 11.26
N GLU A 476 13.79 0.88 12.34
CA GLU A 476 13.73 2.09 13.16
C GLU A 476 14.88 2.07 14.17
N VAL A 477 15.52 3.23 14.35
CA VAL A 477 16.54 3.43 15.38
C VAL A 477 15.99 4.45 16.36
N VAL A 478 15.61 3.98 17.55
CA VAL A 478 14.96 4.80 18.57
C VAL A 478 15.77 4.90 19.84
N ARG A 479 15.61 6.02 20.54
CA ARG A 479 16.08 6.17 21.92
C ARG A 479 14.91 5.96 22.86
N SER A 480 15.07 5.11 23.87
CA SER A 480 14.00 4.80 24.82
C SER A 480 14.56 4.58 26.23
N GLU A 481 13.92 5.17 27.22
CA GLU A 481 14.17 4.85 28.62
C GLU A 481 13.57 3.48 28.97
N ALA A 482 14.31 2.67 29.73
CA ALA A 482 13.82 1.36 30.19
C ALA A 482 14.02 1.18 31.70
N PRO A 483 13.22 1.86 32.55
CA PRO A 483 13.40 1.85 34.00
C PRO A 483 13.29 0.43 34.59
N VAL A 484 12.48 -0.44 33.98
CA VAL A 484 12.26 -1.83 34.40
C VAL A 484 13.53 -2.69 34.26
N LEU A 485 14.43 -2.31 33.36
CA LEU A 485 15.69 -3.00 33.10
C LEU A 485 16.84 -2.53 33.99
N SER A 486 16.65 -1.46 34.77
CA SER A 486 17.66 -0.91 35.68
C SER A 486 18.20 -1.99 36.63
N GLY A 487 19.52 -2.15 36.64
CA GLY A 487 20.24 -3.12 37.47
C GLY A 487 20.34 -4.53 36.88
N ARG A 488 19.86 -4.77 35.65
CA ARG A 488 20.10 -6.00 34.89
C ARG A 488 21.26 -5.80 33.90
N THR A 489 21.87 -6.89 33.44
CA THR A 489 22.73 -6.83 32.25
C THR A 489 21.89 -6.91 30.98
N VAL A 490 22.42 -6.45 29.85
CA VAL A 490 21.75 -6.55 28.53
C VAL A 490 21.38 -8.00 28.21
N GLY A 491 22.28 -8.96 28.50
CA GLY A 491 22.00 -10.38 28.32
C GLY A 491 20.88 -10.90 29.22
N GLN A 492 20.78 -10.41 30.47
CA GLN A 492 19.69 -10.77 31.39
C GLN A 492 18.36 -10.09 31.04
N ALA A 493 18.42 -8.92 30.39
CA ALA A 493 17.24 -8.21 29.93
C ALA A 493 16.52 -8.95 28.79
N ALA A 494 17.27 -9.76 28.02
CA ALA A 494 16.76 -10.57 26.91
C ALA A 494 15.87 -9.77 25.94
N VAL A 495 16.25 -8.50 25.71
CA VAL A 495 15.49 -7.54 24.89
C VAL A 495 15.22 -8.13 23.51
N ARG A 496 16.27 -8.65 22.87
CA ARG A 496 16.22 -9.24 21.52
C ARG A 496 15.26 -10.43 21.43
N GLU A 497 15.32 -11.35 22.38
CA GLU A 497 14.45 -12.54 22.41
C GLU A 497 12.99 -12.19 22.71
N THR A 498 12.76 -11.13 23.48
CA THR A 498 11.42 -10.73 23.91
C THR A 498 10.72 -9.86 22.86
N THR A 499 11.46 -9.03 22.14
CA THR A 499 10.91 -7.93 21.34
C THR A 499 11.39 -7.93 19.89
N GLY A 500 12.46 -8.66 19.57
CA GLY A 500 13.14 -8.52 18.27
C GLY A 500 14.08 -7.30 18.20
N CYS A 501 14.00 -6.34 19.12
CA CYS A 501 14.92 -5.19 19.13
C CYS A 501 16.32 -5.58 19.59
N THR A 502 17.33 -4.97 18.98
CA THR A 502 18.72 -5.08 19.42
C THR A 502 19.13 -3.79 20.11
N VAL A 503 19.67 -3.88 21.33
CA VAL A 503 20.31 -2.74 22.01
C VAL A 503 21.67 -2.53 21.37
N ILE A 504 21.85 -1.39 20.69
CA ILE A 504 23.06 -1.07 19.92
C ILE A 504 23.97 -0.07 20.63
N ALA A 505 23.41 0.78 21.51
CA ALA A 505 24.16 1.68 22.36
C ALA A 505 23.38 1.99 23.65
N ILE A 506 24.08 2.51 24.65
CA ILE A 506 23.50 3.01 25.91
C ILE A 506 24.02 4.43 26.13
N GLU A 507 23.12 5.41 26.18
CA GLU A 507 23.46 6.79 26.54
C GLU A 507 23.34 6.96 28.05
N ARG A 508 24.44 7.35 28.69
CA ARG A 508 24.54 7.50 30.15
C ARG A 508 25.12 8.85 30.50
N GLY A 509 24.27 9.74 31.01
CA GLY A 509 24.71 11.08 31.44
C GLY A 509 25.32 11.92 30.31
N GLY A 510 24.91 11.69 29.06
CA GLY A 510 25.42 12.34 27.86
C GLY A 510 26.61 11.64 27.19
N ASP A 511 27.14 10.56 27.78
CA ASP A 511 28.17 9.73 27.15
C ASP A 511 27.51 8.52 26.45
N LEU A 512 27.87 8.29 25.19
CA LEU A 512 27.37 7.16 24.41
C LEU A 512 28.28 5.94 24.57
N ILE A 513 27.76 4.86 25.14
CA ILE A 513 28.43 3.58 25.30
C ILE A 513 28.04 2.68 24.12
N THR A 514 29.00 2.37 23.25
CA THR A 514 28.78 1.64 22.01
C THR A 514 29.25 0.18 22.05
N ASP A 515 30.10 -0.18 23.02
CA ASP A 515 30.53 -1.57 23.26
C ASP A 515 29.52 -2.28 24.16
N VAL A 516 28.37 -2.62 23.58
CA VAL A 516 27.23 -3.19 24.33
C VAL A 516 27.26 -4.72 24.27
N GLY A 517 28.07 -5.32 25.14
CA GLY A 517 28.08 -6.78 25.35
C GLY A 517 26.95 -7.31 26.26
N PRO A 518 26.74 -8.64 26.32
CA PRO A 518 25.72 -9.27 27.17
C PRO A 518 25.94 -9.05 28.68
N GLU A 519 27.18 -8.74 29.08
CA GLU A 519 27.56 -8.45 30.48
C GLU A 519 27.39 -6.95 30.84
N THR A 520 27.14 -6.08 29.86
CA THR A 520 26.97 -4.64 30.07
C THR A 520 25.75 -4.40 30.94
N ARG A 521 25.91 -3.60 31.99
CA ARG A 521 24.88 -3.36 33.01
C ARG A 521 24.11 -2.09 32.71
N ILE A 522 22.79 -2.20 32.68
CA ILE A 522 21.86 -1.08 32.52
C ILE A 522 21.68 -0.40 33.88
N GLU A 523 21.89 0.91 33.94
CA GLU A 523 21.78 1.74 35.13
C GLU A 523 20.52 2.61 35.09
N ARG A 524 20.18 3.21 36.22
CA ARG A 524 19.00 4.07 36.33
C ARG A 524 19.29 5.41 35.67
N GLY A 525 18.45 5.80 34.71
CA GLY A 525 18.64 7.02 33.91
C GLY A 525 19.49 6.80 32.66
N ASP A 526 19.78 5.54 32.31
CA ASP A 526 20.28 5.19 30.98
C ASP A 526 19.15 5.30 29.95
N GLU A 527 19.47 5.84 28.78
CA GLU A 527 18.66 5.72 27.58
C GLU A 527 19.25 4.63 26.69
N LEU A 528 18.42 3.67 26.26
CA LEU A 528 18.84 2.61 25.36
C LEU A 528 18.62 3.07 23.92
N VAL A 529 19.63 2.92 23.09
CA VAL A 529 19.49 3.06 21.64
C VAL A 529 19.18 1.67 21.07
N LEU A 530 18.00 1.54 20.46
CA LEU A 530 17.46 0.29 19.96
C LEU A 530 17.36 0.34 18.44
N ALA A 531 17.66 -0.79 17.79
CA ALA A 531 17.37 -1.01 16.39
C ALA A 531 16.42 -2.20 16.24
N GLY A 532 15.30 -2.02 15.53
CA GLY A 532 14.31 -3.07 15.27
C GLY A 532 13.23 -2.64 14.28
N THR A 533 12.30 -3.55 13.95
CA THR A 533 11.08 -3.19 13.21
C THR A 533 10.15 -2.35 14.09
N ASP A 534 9.20 -1.65 13.47
CA ASP A 534 8.20 -0.85 14.20
C ASP A 534 7.40 -1.73 15.19
N GLU A 535 7.07 -2.97 14.80
CA GLU A 535 6.45 -3.95 15.72
C GLU A 535 7.36 -4.27 16.91
N GLY A 536 8.65 -4.45 16.66
CA GLY A 536 9.63 -4.76 17.69
C GLY A 536 9.80 -3.61 18.68
N VAL A 537 9.90 -2.38 18.18
CA VAL A 537 10.01 -1.17 19.02
C VAL A 537 8.79 -1.04 19.93
N ARG A 538 7.59 -1.29 19.41
CA ARG A 538 6.36 -1.25 20.23
C ARG A 538 6.26 -2.40 21.21
N SER A 539 6.74 -3.58 20.84
CA SER A 539 6.86 -4.71 21.76
C SER A 539 7.80 -4.35 22.91
N PHE A 540 8.89 -3.64 22.61
CA PHE A 540 9.82 -3.10 23.60
C PHE A 540 9.15 -2.09 24.53
N GLU A 541 8.50 -1.06 23.98
CA GLU A 541 7.82 -0.04 24.76
C GLU A 541 6.75 -0.68 25.67
N ARG A 542 5.94 -1.63 25.17
CA ARG A 542 4.93 -2.33 25.98
C ARG A 542 5.52 -3.21 27.07
N ALA A 543 6.71 -3.78 26.85
CA ALA A 543 7.33 -4.73 27.79
C ALA A 543 8.23 -4.05 28.83
N PHE A 544 8.85 -2.91 28.48
CA PHE A 544 9.99 -2.36 29.22
C PHE A 544 9.97 -0.86 29.48
N ALA A 545 9.19 -0.07 28.72
CA ALA A 545 8.95 1.35 28.99
C ALA A 545 7.79 1.52 30.00
#